data_AF-A0A364K1L2-F1
#
_entry.id   AF-A0A364K1L2-F1
#
_cell.length_a   1.000
_cell.length_b   1.000
_cell.length_c   1.000
_cell.angle_alpha   90.00
_cell.angle_beta   90.00
_cell.angle_gamma   90.00
#
_symmetry.space_group_name_H-M   'P 1'
#
loop_
_entity.id
_entity.type
_entity.pdbx_description
1 polymer ?
#
loop_
_entity_poly.entity_id
_entity_poly.type
_entity_poly.pdbx_seq_one_letter_code
_entity_poly.pdbx_strand_id
1 'polypeptide(L)'
;MKRIRKGGLLLKIRAYHRNKYGTIPYALNINKRITLPEQAQPYQKYICPQCKHRLVIRKSKLGKVYFAHYQKGNCTISRSSKMLAKHVLRLKLEEWLKGKSPPIEIKSFLGARYFLPREEIKEIIVDFQPEIHSPTSHIALIDKNNFLFLGIEFRDKERKRPIKKFSWIELDPEETLKNPYLLSSLSTKSSLPYFINHVQLDLFDQE
;
A
#
# COMPACT_ATOMS: atom_id res chain seq x y z
N MET A 1 -22.74 -18.56 25.53
CA MET A 1 -22.85 -18.48 24.05
C MET A 1 -21.54 -17.97 23.43
N LYS A 2 -20.71 -18.83 22.83
CA LYS A 2 -19.47 -18.43 22.14
C LYS A 2 -19.81 -17.90 20.75
N ARG A 3 -19.64 -16.59 20.51
CA ARG A 3 -19.73 -16.00 19.18
C ARG A 3 -18.55 -16.50 18.33
N ILE A 4 -18.83 -17.41 17.40
CA ILE A 4 -17.91 -17.74 16.31
C ILE A 4 -17.79 -16.48 15.46
N ARG A 5 -16.65 -15.77 15.57
CA ARG A 5 -16.31 -14.70 14.64
C ARG A 5 -16.22 -15.35 13.25
N LYS A 6 -17.18 -15.07 12.37
CA LYS A 6 -17.06 -15.38 10.93
C LYS A 6 -15.75 -14.75 10.48
N GLY A 7 -14.71 -15.57 10.31
CA GLY A 7 -13.45 -15.14 9.72
C GLY A 7 -13.79 -14.52 8.37
N GLY A 8 -13.49 -13.23 8.20
CA GLY A 8 -13.66 -12.56 6.91
C GLY A 8 -12.96 -13.41 5.85
N LEU A 9 -13.68 -13.76 4.78
CA LEU A 9 -13.10 -14.50 3.67
C LEU A 9 -11.85 -13.76 3.21
N LEU A 10 -10.67 -14.37 3.39
CA LEU A 10 -9.45 -13.84 2.79
C LEU A 10 -9.63 -13.93 1.27
N LEU A 11 -9.75 -12.77 0.61
CA LEU A 11 -9.75 -12.71 -0.84
C LEU A 11 -8.47 -13.39 -1.37
N LYS A 12 -8.68 -14.49 -2.10
CA LYS A 12 -7.60 -15.27 -2.69
C LYS A 12 -6.98 -14.46 -3.82
N ILE A 13 -5.66 -14.32 -3.78
CA ILE A 13 -4.89 -13.65 -4.83
C ILE A 13 -5.07 -14.41 -6.16
N ARG A 14 -5.55 -13.71 -7.20
CA ARG A 14 -5.67 -14.24 -8.57
C ARG A 14 -4.31 -14.69 -9.11
N ALA A 15 -4.30 -15.72 -9.96
CA ALA A 15 -3.07 -16.26 -10.56
C ALA A 15 -2.27 -15.19 -11.33
N TYR A 16 -2.96 -14.32 -12.08
CA TYR A 16 -2.35 -13.20 -12.79
C TYR A 16 -1.50 -12.31 -11.87
N HIS A 17 -2.04 -11.88 -10.73
CA HIS A 17 -1.31 -11.02 -9.79
C HIS A 17 -0.11 -11.73 -9.15
N ARG A 18 -0.22 -13.03 -8.85
CA ARG A 18 0.92 -13.83 -8.37
C ARG A 18 2.03 -13.94 -9.41
N ASN A 19 1.67 -14.10 -10.69
CA ASN A 19 2.66 -14.18 -11.76
C ASN A 19 3.37 -12.83 -11.95
N LYS A 20 2.60 -11.73 -11.92
CA LYS A 20 3.13 -10.36 -12.05
C LYS A 20 4.06 -9.99 -10.89
N TYR A 21 3.59 -10.09 -9.65
CA TYR A 21 4.31 -9.57 -8.47
C TYR A 21 5.07 -10.62 -7.66
N GLY A 22 4.93 -11.90 -7.99
CA GLY A 22 5.44 -12.99 -7.16
C GLY A 22 4.61 -13.20 -5.89
N THR A 23 5.06 -14.14 -5.06
CA THR A 23 4.46 -14.43 -3.75
C THR A 23 4.86 -13.41 -2.68
N ILE A 24 6.05 -12.83 -2.83
CA ILE A 24 6.63 -11.80 -1.97
C ILE A 24 7.32 -10.80 -2.92
N PRO A 25 6.77 -9.57 -3.07
CA PRO A 25 7.22 -8.65 -4.10
C PRO A 25 8.62 -8.07 -3.83
N TYR A 26 9.01 -7.99 -2.57
CA TYR A 26 10.34 -7.54 -2.15
C TYR A 26 10.69 -8.08 -0.76
N ALA A 27 11.98 -8.08 -0.42
CA ALA A 27 12.47 -8.36 0.92
C ALA A 27 13.05 -7.10 1.57
N LEU A 28 13.20 -7.12 2.89
CA LEU A 28 14.05 -6.17 3.59
C LEU A 28 15.42 -6.82 3.84
N ASN A 29 16.50 -6.10 3.54
CA ASN A 29 17.85 -6.53 3.91
C ASN A 29 18.16 -6.17 5.38
N ILE A 30 19.39 -6.46 5.82
CA ILE A 30 19.87 -6.14 7.18
C ILE A 30 19.74 -4.66 7.55
N ASN A 31 19.83 -3.76 6.56
CA ASN A 31 19.70 -2.31 6.73
C ASN A 31 18.24 -1.85 6.62
N LYS A 32 17.28 -2.79 6.68
CA LYS A 32 15.84 -2.55 6.51
C LYS A 32 15.47 -1.89 5.17
N ARG A 33 16.35 -1.96 4.16
CA ARG A 33 16.09 -1.43 2.82
C ARG A 33 15.38 -2.46 1.96
N ILE A 34 14.49 -1.99 1.10
CA ILE A 34 13.81 -2.80 0.10
C ILE A 34 14.84 -3.38 -0.88
N THR A 35 14.78 -4.68 -1.11
CA THR A 35 15.55 -5.39 -2.13
C THR A 35 14.60 -6.21 -2.99
N LEU A 36 14.66 -6.04 -4.31
CA LEU A 36 13.88 -6.82 -5.25
C LEU A 36 14.50 -8.21 -5.46
N PRO A 37 13.71 -9.25 -5.82
CA PRO A 37 14.24 -10.59 -6.07
C PRO A 37 15.42 -10.62 -7.04
N GLU A 38 15.36 -9.82 -8.11
CA GLU A 38 16.37 -9.75 -9.17
C GLU A 38 17.67 -9.06 -8.73
N GLN A 39 17.60 -8.24 -7.67
CA GLN A 39 18.74 -7.52 -7.10
C GLN A 39 19.36 -8.29 -5.92
N ALA A 40 18.74 -9.38 -5.50
CA ALA A 40 19.11 -10.10 -4.31
C ALA A 40 20.40 -10.88 -4.54
N GLN A 41 21.38 -10.68 -3.67
CA GLN A 41 22.66 -11.35 -3.72
C GLN A 41 22.60 -12.69 -2.96
N PRO A 42 23.25 -13.74 -3.47
CA PRO A 42 23.48 -14.96 -2.71
C PRO A 42 24.12 -14.64 -1.35
N TYR A 43 23.80 -15.41 -0.31
CA TYR A 43 24.35 -15.31 1.06
C TYR A 43 23.94 -14.10 1.90
N GLN A 44 23.24 -13.11 1.35
CA GLN A 44 22.65 -12.04 2.17
C GLN A 44 21.44 -12.53 2.98
N LYS A 45 21.25 -11.94 4.17
CA LYS A 45 20.07 -12.19 5.01
C LYS A 45 18.93 -11.27 4.59
N TYR A 46 17.82 -11.88 4.20
CA TYR A 46 16.59 -11.21 3.81
C TYR A 46 15.45 -11.56 4.77
N ILE A 47 14.62 -10.58 5.09
CA ILE A 47 13.42 -10.77 5.93
C ILE A 47 12.16 -10.35 5.19
N CYS A 48 11.07 -11.06 5.50
CA CYS A 48 9.76 -10.77 4.94
C CYS A 48 9.24 -9.43 5.47
N PRO A 49 8.78 -8.50 4.61
CA PRO A 49 8.28 -7.22 5.09
C PRO A 49 7.00 -7.35 5.93
N GLN A 50 6.22 -8.42 5.73
CA GLN A 50 4.98 -8.68 6.44
C GLN A 50 5.19 -9.40 7.79
N CYS A 51 5.82 -10.58 7.80
CA CYS A 51 5.95 -11.41 9.01
C CYS A 51 7.32 -11.39 9.66
N LYS A 52 8.29 -10.65 9.10
CA LYS A 52 9.68 -10.53 9.58
C LYS A 52 10.50 -11.83 9.61
N HIS A 53 9.91 -12.97 9.21
CA HIS A 53 10.65 -14.23 9.07
C HIS A 53 11.66 -14.20 7.92
N ARG A 54 12.69 -15.04 8.04
CA ARG A 54 13.76 -15.19 7.07
C ARG A 54 13.23 -15.64 5.70
N LEU A 55 13.75 -15.00 4.66
CA LEU A 55 13.54 -15.35 3.27
C LEU A 55 14.79 -15.99 2.66
N VAL A 56 14.56 -16.81 1.65
CA VAL A 56 15.57 -17.36 0.75
C VAL A 56 15.23 -16.96 -0.68
N ILE A 57 16.26 -16.80 -1.49
CA ILE A 57 16.14 -16.59 -2.93
C ILE A 57 15.96 -17.95 -3.59
N ARG A 58 15.00 -18.07 -4.51
CA ARG A 58 14.78 -19.27 -5.32
C ARG A 58 14.65 -18.88 -6.78
N LYS A 59 14.91 -19.83 -7.67
CA LYS A 59 14.70 -19.70 -9.11
C LYS A 59 13.58 -20.65 -9.53
N SER A 60 12.61 -20.17 -10.30
CA SER A 60 11.55 -21.01 -10.85
C SER A 60 12.09 -21.86 -11.99
N LYS A 61 11.31 -22.85 -12.45
CA LYS A 61 11.66 -23.64 -13.65
C LYS A 61 11.84 -22.78 -14.90
N LEU A 62 11.14 -21.65 -14.97
CA LEU A 62 11.23 -20.66 -16.06
C LEU A 62 12.33 -19.61 -15.82
N GLY A 63 13.22 -19.84 -14.85
CA GLY A 63 14.34 -18.96 -14.58
C GLY A 63 14.04 -17.68 -13.79
N LYS A 64 12.77 -17.40 -13.46
CA LYS A 64 12.38 -16.23 -12.66
C LYS A 64 12.87 -16.36 -11.22
N VAL A 65 13.61 -15.37 -10.74
CA VAL A 65 14.07 -15.27 -9.35
C VAL A 65 12.92 -14.77 -8.46
N TYR A 66 12.74 -15.34 -7.28
CA TYR A 66 11.70 -14.95 -6.34
C TYR A 66 12.12 -15.20 -4.89
N PHE A 67 11.53 -14.45 -3.96
CA PHE A 67 11.67 -14.72 -2.54
C PHE A 67 10.68 -15.77 -2.06
N ALA A 68 11.16 -16.68 -1.21
CA ALA A 68 10.34 -17.65 -0.49
C ALA A 68 10.70 -17.65 0.99
N HIS A 69 9.73 -17.96 1.86
CA HIS A 69 10.05 -18.17 3.27
C HIS A 69 10.93 -19.42 3.41
N TYR A 70 11.96 -19.32 4.25
CA TYR A 70 12.85 -20.45 4.53
C TYR A 70 12.07 -21.65 5.11
N GLN A 71 11.18 -21.37 6.06
CA GLN A 71 10.25 -22.33 6.65
C GLN A 71 8.80 -21.95 6.31
N LYS A 72 7.93 -22.95 6.16
CA LYS A 72 6.50 -22.71 6.03
C LYS A 72 5.98 -22.05 7.32
N GLY A 73 5.22 -20.96 7.17
CA GLY A 73 4.60 -20.27 8.29
C GLY A 73 3.26 -19.65 7.89
N ASN A 74 2.66 -18.92 8.82
CA ASN A 74 1.33 -18.30 8.66
C ASN A 74 1.37 -16.92 8.00
N CYS A 75 2.40 -16.64 7.18
CA CYS A 75 2.49 -15.36 6.49
C CYS A 75 1.34 -15.20 5.48
N THR A 76 0.63 -14.09 5.60
CA THR A 76 -0.57 -13.80 4.81
C THR A 76 -0.29 -13.13 3.47
N ILE A 77 0.94 -12.65 3.23
CA ILE A 77 1.31 -11.89 2.03
C ILE A 77 1.02 -12.65 0.72
N SER A 78 1.24 -13.97 0.71
CA SER A 78 1.02 -14.83 -0.45
C SER A 78 -0.39 -15.42 -0.53
N ARG A 79 -1.25 -15.13 0.45
CA ARG A 79 -2.61 -15.69 0.59
C ARG A 79 -3.71 -14.64 0.58
N SER A 80 -3.37 -13.37 0.81
CA SER A 80 -4.30 -12.25 0.94
C SER A 80 -4.00 -11.19 -0.12
N SER A 81 -4.96 -10.91 -1.00
CA SER A 81 -4.85 -9.81 -1.96
C SER A 81 -4.58 -8.48 -1.28
N LYS A 82 -5.24 -8.22 -0.15
CA LYS A 82 -5.02 -7.08 0.74
C LYS A 82 -3.55 -6.89 1.12
N MET A 83 -2.92 -7.96 1.61
CA MET A 83 -1.52 -7.90 2.05
C MET A 83 -0.55 -7.78 0.87
N LEU A 84 -0.84 -8.46 -0.25
CA LEU A 84 -0.04 -8.29 -1.46
C LEU A 84 -0.15 -6.84 -1.99
N ALA A 85 -1.37 -6.30 -2.08
CA ALA A 85 -1.63 -4.93 -2.52
C ALA A 85 -0.92 -3.91 -1.64
N LYS A 86 -0.95 -4.07 -0.31
CA LYS A 86 -0.18 -3.26 0.64
C LYS A 86 1.31 -3.20 0.28
N HIS A 87 1.93 -4.33 0.04
CA HIS A 87 3.37 -4.36 -0.24
C HIS A 87 3.70 -3.94 -1.67
N VAL A 88 2.86 -4.25 -2.65
CA VAL A 88 3.02 -3.76 -4.03
C VAL A 88 2.90 -2.24 -4.08
N LEU A 89 1.88 -1.66 -3.43
CA LEU A 89 1.69 -0.22 -3.40
C LEU A 89 2.84 0.48 -2.65
N ARG A 90 3.28 -0.05 -1.52
CA ARG A 90 4.45 0.49 -0.81
C ARG A 90 5.69 0.51 -1.72
N LEU A 91 5.95 -0.57 -2.45
CA LEU A 91 7.06 -0.63 -3.40
C LEU A 91 6.93 0.46 -4.48
N LYS A 92 5.72 0.67 -5.02
CA LYS A 92 5.49 1.70 -6.06
C LYS A 92 5.60 3.12 -5.55
N LEU A 93 5.10 3.39 -4.34
CA LEU A 93 5.31 4.68 -3.67
C LEU A 93 6.82 4.94 -3.45
N GLU A 94 7.58 3.94 -3.01
CA GLU A 94 9.03 4.05 -2.81
C GLU A 94 9.83 4.28 -4.10
N GLU A 95 9.40 3.70 -5.21
CA GLU A 95 9.97 3.95 -6.55
C GLU A 95 9.62 5.37 -7.02
N TRP A 96 8.37 5.79 -6.83
CA TRP A 96 7.86 7.09 -7.22
C TRP A 96 8.54 8.24 -6.47
N LEU A 97 8.71 8.12 -5.14
CA LEU A 97 9.44 9.10 -4.32
C LEU A 97 10.90 9.26 -4.79
N LYS A 98 11.50 8.20 -5.33
CA LYS A 98 12.86 8.22 -5.90
C LYS A 98 12.91 8.68 -7.36
N GLY A 99 11.77 9.05 -7.95
CA GLY A 99 11.65 9.45 -9.35
C GLY A 99 11.84 8.31 -10.35
N LYS A 100 11.65 7.06 -9.93
CA LYS A 100 11.87 5.85 -10.76
C LYS A 100 10.60 5.25 -11.36
N SER A 101 9.45 5.87 -11.14
CA SER A 101 8.16 5.40 -11.66
C SER A 101 7.24 6.56 -12.04
N PRO A 102 6.16 6.28 -12.79
CA PRO A 102 5.15 7.28 -13.10
C PRO A 102 4.56 7.93 -11.84
N PRO A 103 3.95 9.13 -11.98
CA PRO A 103 3.17 9.76 -10.92
C PRO A 103 2.07 8.84 -10.38
N ILE A 104 1.75 9.00 -9.10
CA ILE A 104 0.62 8.31 -8.49
C ILE A 104 -0.56 9.26 -8.46
N GLU A 105 -1.68 8.81 -8.99
CA GLU A 105 -2.95 9.52 -9.06
C GLU A 105 -3.89 9.02 -7.96
N ILE A 106 -4.64 9.94 -7.35
CA ILE A 106 -5.82 9.64 -6.54
C ILE A 106 -7.06 9.98 -7.36
N LYS A 107 -7.99 9.04 -7.42
CA LYS A 107 -9.30 9.26 -8.02
C LYS A 107 -10.35 9.09 -6.95
N SER A 108 -11.12 10.14 -6.67
CA SER A 108 -12.32 10.00 -5.83
C SER A 108 -13.38 9.18 -6.57
N PHE A 109 -14.31 8.55 -5.84
CA PHE A 109 -15.22 7.52 -6.38
C PHE A 109 -15.90 7.92 -7.73
N LEU A 110 -16.28 9.20 -7.89
CA LEU A 110 -16.86 9.76 -9.13
C LEU A 110 -16.19 11.06 -9.58
N GLY A 111 -15.07 11.47 -8.97
CA GLY A 111 -14.49 12.78 -9.25
C GLY A 111 -13.27 12.73 -10.17
N ALA A 112 -12.63 13.90 -10.27
CA ALA A 112 -11.41 14.10 -11.01
C ALA A 112 -10.24 13.29 -10.41
N ARG A 113 -9.18 13.18 -11.20
CA ARG A 113 -7.91 12.59 -10.78
C ARG A 113 -6.97 13.69 -10.34
N TYR A 114 -6.27 13.43 -9.25
CA TYR A 114 -5.30 14.35 -8.66
C TYR A 114 -3.98 13.64 -8.52
N PHE A 115 -2.88 14.27 -8.93
CA PHE A 115 -1.56 13.74 -8.66
C PHE A 115 -1.24 13.93 -7.17
N LEU A 116 -0.66 12.90 -6.53
CA LEU A 116 -0.05 13.15 -5.22
C LEU A 116 1.13 14.10 -5.40
N PRO A 117 1.26 15.12 -4.53
CA PRO A 117 2.44 16.01 -4.54
C PRO A 117 3.62 15.26 -3.93
N ARG A 118 4.56 14.82 -4.78
CA ARG A 118 5.71 13.99 -4.37
C ARG A 118 6.57 14.70 -3.33
N GLU A 119 6.76 15.99 -3.56
CA GLU A 119 7.56 16.91 -2.76
C GLU A 119 7.02 17.09 -1.35
N GLU A 120 5.73 16.85 -1.07
CA GLU A 120 5.19 16.96 0.28
C GLU A 120 5.47 15.72 1.12
N ILE A 121 5.70 14.57 0.48
CA ILE A 121 5.85 13.28 1.17
C ILE A 121 7.30 13.07 1.61
N LYS A 122 7.50 12.92 2.92
CA LYS A 122 8.79 12.59 3.53
C LYS A 122 8.99 11.09 3.71
N GLU A 123 7.97 10.39 4.21
CA GLU A 123 8.11 8.99 4.63
C GLU A 123 6.86 8.17 4.33
N ILE A 124 7.07 6.87 4.12
CA ILE A 124 6.03 5.86 3.96
C ILE A 124 6.10 4.88 5.15
N ILE A 125 5.09 4.90 6.01
CA ILE A 125 4.99 4.00 7.16
C ILE A 125 3.96 2.91 6.86
N VAL A 126 4.24 1.67 7.24
CA VAL A 126 3.31 0.53 7.07
C VAL A 126 2.69 0.19 8.42
N ASP A 127 1.39 -0.11 8.41
CA ASP A 127 0.61 -0.45 9.61
C ASP A 127 0.62 0.68 10.67
N PHE A 128 0.40 1.93 10.23
CA PHE A 128 0.43 3.14 11.07
C PHE A 128 -0.92 3.45 11.72
N GLN A 129 -0.89 3.78 13.02
CA GLN A 129 -2.07 4.17 13.79
C GLN A 129 -1.86 5.61 14.31
N PRO A 130 -2.61 6.62 13.82
CA PRO A 130 -2.39 8.01 14.20
C PRO A 130 -2.68 8.30 15.68
N GLU A 131 -3.68 7.64 16.27
CA GLU A 131 -4.05 7.86 17.67
C GLU A 131 -4.45 6.55 18.35
N ILE A 132 -4.36 6.53 19.68
CA ILE A 132 -4.87 5.42 20.48
C ILE A 132 -6.37 5.27 20.17
N HIS A 133 -6.79 4.06 19.78
CA HIS A 133 -8.14 3.70 19.31
C HIS A 133 -8.55 4.18 17.91
N SER A 134 -7.68 4.86 17.15
CA SER A 134 -7.96 5.11 15.75
C SER A 134 -7.80 3.84 14.91
N PRO A 135 -8.41 3.75 13.72
CA PRO A 135 -8.09 2.70 12.76
C PRO A 135 -6.60 2.70 12.38
N THR A 136 -6.04 1.52 12.16
CA THR A 136 -4.70 1.35 11.60
C THR A 136 -4.76 1.42 10.08
N SER A 137 -3.99 2.32 9.50
CA SER A 137 -3.78 2.42 8.06
C SER A 137 -2.84 1.29 7.62
N HIS A 138 -3.07 0.74 6.43
CA HIS A 138 -2.14 -0.25 5.88
C HIS A 138 -0.86 0.43 5.39
N ILE A 139 -0.99 1.64 4.84
CA ILE A 139 0.11 2.52 4.45
C ILE A 139 -0.27 3.93 4.90
N ALA A 140 0.65 4.63 5.55
CA ALA A 140 0.54 6.06 5.82
C ALA A 140 1.64 6.79 5.05
N LEU A 141 1.26 7.89 4.42
CA LEU A 141 2.18 8.88 3.88
C LEU A 141 2.32 9.98 4.93
N ILE A 142 3.55 10.26 5.32
CA ILE A 142 3.90 11.29 6.30
C ILE A 142 4.54 12.45 5.55
N ASP A 143 4.10 13.66 5.84
CA ASP A 143 4.63 14.86 5.20
C ASP A 143 5.99 15.30 5.79
N LYS A 144 6.57 16.35 5.21
CA LYS A 144 7.81 16.99 5.70
C LYS A 144 7.72 17.48 7.15
N ASN A 145 6.52 17.82 7.63
CA ASN A 145 6.24 18.31 8.97
C ASN A 145 5.95 17.18 9.98
N ASN A 146 6.07 15.92 9.55
CA ASN A 146 5.75 14.71 10.32
C ASN A 146 4.26 14.54 10.66
N PHE A 147 3.37 15.18 9.90
CA PHE A 147 1.93 14.95 10.01
C PHE A 147 1.47 13.84 9.06
N LEU A 148 0.37 13.18 9.42
CA LEU A 148 -0.28 12.22 8.54
C LEU A 148 -0.86 12.97 7.32
N PHE A 149 -0.19 12.82 6.18
CA PHE A 149 -0.63 13.38 4.92
C PHE A 149 -1.79 12.58 4.32
N LEU A 150 -1.67 11.25 4.29
CA LEU A 150 -2.71 10.36 3.78
C LEU A 150 -2.60 8.96 4.41
N GLY A 151 -3.68 8.53 5.06
CA GLY A 151 -3.87 7.13 5.44
C GLY A 151 -4.52 6.33 4.31
N ILE A 152 -3.93 5.20 3.96
CA ILE A 152 -4.42 4.29 2.92
C ILE A 152 -4.86 2.97 3.57
N GLU A 153 -6.10 2.58 3.32
CA GLU A 153 -6.65 1.34 3.83
C GLU A 153 -7.21 0.45 2.72
N PHE A 154 -6.76 -0.79 2.66
CA PHE A 154 -7.32 -1.78 1.75
C PHE A 154 -8.56 -2.47 2.33
N ARG A 155 -9.69 -2.38 1.61
CA ARG A 155 -10.97 -2.95 2.01
C ARG A 155 -11.67 -3.59 0.82
N ASP A 156 -12.49 -4.59 1.09
CA ASP A 156 -13.28 -5.26 0.04
C ASP A 156 -14.58 -4.49 -0.24
N LYS A 157 -14.99 -3.64 0.71
CA LYS A 157 -16.21 -2.82 0.67
C LYS A 157 -15.98 -1.52 1.44
N GLU A 158 -16.67 -0.48 1.01
CA GLU A 158 -16.72 0.81 1.72
C GLU A 158 -17.09 0.61 3.19
N ARG A 159 -16.44 1.38 4.07
CA ARG A 159 -16.75 1.44 5.48
C ARG A 159 -18.09 2.12 5.73
N LYS A 160 -18.89 1.56 6.64
CA LYS A 160 -20.20 2.14 7.03
C LYS A 160 -20.10 3.54 7.65
N ARG A 161 -19.00 3.86 8.33
CA ARG A 161 -18.76 5.14 9.01
C ARG A 161 -17.44 5.73 8.50
N PRO A 162 -17.44 6.84 7.74
CA PRO A 162 -16.21 7.40 7.20
C PRO A 162 -15.29 7.90 8.33
N ILE A 163 -13.98 7.85 8.09
CA ILE A 163 -12.98 8.44 8.96
C ILE A 163 -12.86 9.91 8.55
N LYS A 164 -13.49 10.83 9.30
CA LYS A 164 -13.48 12.26 8.95
C LYS A 164 -12.31 13.05 9.53
N LYS A 165 -11.72 12.55 10.61
CA LYS A 165 -10.66 13.25 11.37
C LYS A 165 -9.33 13.33 10.62
N PHE A 166 -9.08 12.38 9.73
CA PHE A 166 -7.83 12.26 9.00
C PHE A 166 -8.08 12.20 7.50
N SER A 167 -7.12 12.66 6.70
CA SER A 167 -7.12 12.41 5.26
C SER A 167 -6.94 10.91 5.02
N TRP A 168 -7.98 10.27 4.51
CA TRP A 168 -8.04 8.81 4.46
C TRP A 168 -8.69 8.31 3.18
N ILE A 169 -8.05 7.34 2.53
CA ILE A 169 -8.58 6.69 1.33
C ILE A 169 -8.72 5.18 1.54
N GLU A 170 -9.87 4.66 1.14
CA GLU A 170 -10.16 3.23 1.16
C GLU A 170 -10.00 2.70 -0.27
N LEU A 171 -9.18 1.67 -0.47
CA LEU A 171 -8.87 1.13 -1.79
C LEU A 171 -9.29 -0.33 -1.92
N ASP A 172 -9.74 -0.72 -3.12
CA ASP A 172 -9.91 -2.12 -3.47
C ASP A 172 -8.53 -2.76 -3.72
N PRO A 173 -8.20 -3.90 -3.06
CA PRO A 173 -6.93 -4.57 -3.26
C PRO A 173 -6.69 -5.04 -4.70
N GLU A 174 -7.72 -5.55 -5.38
CA GLU A 174 -7.59 -6.12 -6.73
C GLU A 174 -7.42 -5.00 -7.78
N GLU A 175 -8.16 -3.90 -7.67
CA GLU A 175 -7.96 -2.72 -8.51
C GLU A 175 -6.56 -2.14 -8.34
N THR A 176 -6.09 -2.03 -7.09
CA THR A 176 -4.72 -1.56 -6.81
C THR A 176 -3.67 -2.51 -7.39
N LEU A 177 -3.89 -3.83 -7.35
CA LEU A 177 -2.99 -4.79 -7.97
C LEU A 177 -3.03 -4.74 -9.51
N LYS A 178 -4.14 -4.33 -10.12
CA LYS A 178 -4.19 -4.09 -11.57
C LYS A 178 -3.38 -2.85 -11.93
N ASN A 179 -3.65 -1.72 -11.26
CA ASN A 179 -2.96 -0.46 -11.47
C ASN A 179 -2.54 0.20 -10.14
N PRO A 180 -1.31 -0.02 -9.67
CA PRO A 180 -0.85 0.54 -8.40
C PRO A 180 -0.54 2.05 -8.47
N TYR A 181 -0.62 2.66 -9.65
CA TYR A 181 -0.42 4.10 -9.85
C TYR A 181 -1.73 4.89 -9.83
N LEU A 182 -2.88 4.22 -9.76
CA LEU A 182 -4.19 4.85 -9.66
C LEU A 182 -4.91 4.38 -8.38
N LEU A 183 -4.97 5.27 -7.39
CA LEU A 183 -5.61 5.04 -6.11
C LEU A 183 -7.09 5.44 -6.20
N SER A 184 -7.90 4.53 -6.71
CA SER A 184 -9.36 4.71 -6.82
C SER A 184 -10.02 4.51 -5.46
N SER A 185 -10.58 5.59 -4.90
CA SER A 185 -11.31 5.53 -3.63
C SER A 185 -12.58 4.70 -3.76
N LEU A 186 -12.76 3.75 -2.84
CA LEU A 186 -14.02 3.05 -2.62
C LEU A 186 -15.07 3.93 -1.96
N SER A 187 -14.67 4.99 -1.25
CA SER A 187 -15.60 5.78 -0.47
C SER A 187 -16.14 6.98 -1.22
N THR A 188 -17.47 7.08 -1.25
CA THR A 188 -18.22 8.25 -1.73
C THR A 188 -18.14 9.44 -0.77
N LYS A 189 -17.76 9.19 0.49
CA LYS A 189 -17.82 10.14 1.61
C LYS A 189 -16.46 10.38 2.27
N SER A 190 -15.38 10.04 1.57
CA SER A 190 -14.02 10.19 2.11
C SER A 190 -13.70 11.66 2.36
N SER A 191 -13.08 11.96 3.50
CA SER A 191 -12.35 13.21 3.70
C SER A 191 -11.18 13.20 2.72
N LEU A 192 -11.38 13.84 1.57
CA LEU A 192 -10.31 14.00 0.61
C LEU A 192 -9.14 14.72 1.29
N PRO A 193 -7.89 14.36 0.95
CA PRO A 193 -6.72 15.11 1.38
C PRO A 193 -6.87 16.60 1.12
N TYR A 194 -6.31 17.43 1.99
CA TYR A 194 -6.44 18.88 1.90
C TYR A 194 -5.97 19.46 0.55
N PHE A 195 -4.96 18.85 -0.07
CA PHE A 195 -4.45 19.27 -1.39
C PHE A 195 -5.44 19.03 -2.53
N ILE A 196 -6.44 18.17 -2.34
CA ILE A 196 -7.54 17.96 -3.30
C ILE A 196 -8.62 19.05 -3.12
N ASN A 197 -8.66 19.70 -1.95
CA ASN A 197 -9.63 20.75 -1.62
C ASN A 197 -9.08 22.16 -1.86
N HIS A 198 -8.04 22.34 -2.67
CA HIS A 198 -7.75 23.66 -3.23
C HIS A 198 -8.87 24.02 -4.22
N VAL A 199 -10.01 24.44 -3.66
CA VAL A 199 -10.82 25.49 -4.24
C VAL A 199 -9.82 26.57 -4.61
N GLN A 200 -9.70 26.86 -5.91
CA GLN A 200 -9.13 28.11 -6.37
C GLN A 200 -9.76 29.18 -5.48
N LEU A 201 -8.98 29.76 -4.57
CA LEU A 201 -9.25 31.13 -4.18
C LEU A 201 -9.00 31.90 -5.47
N ASP A 202 -10.04 31.96 -6.29
CA ASP A 202 -10.19 32.94 -7.32
C ASP A 202 -10.16 34.28 -6.57
N LEU A 203 -8.93 34.77 -6.40
CA LEU A 203 -8.62 36.17 -6.22
C LEU A 203 -9.02 36.87 -7.53
N PHE A 204 -10.32 36.88 -7.84
CA PHE A 204 -10.85 37.83 -8.81
C PHE A 204 -10.81 39.20 -8.15
N ASP A 205 -9.77 39.93 -8.52
CA ASP A 205 -9.82 41.32 -8.95
C ASP A 205 -10.61 42.25 -8.02
N GLN A 206 -9.90 42.76 -7.02
CA GLN A 206 -10.14 44.13 -6.56
C GLN A 206 -9.56 45.07 -7.62
N GLU A 207 -10.39 45.48 -8.58
CA GLU A 207 -10.24 46.79 -9.24
C GLU A 207 -11.01 47.86 -8.46
#